data_AF-R8B936-F1
#
_entry.id   AF-R8B936-F1
#
_cell.length_a   1.000
_cell.length_b   1.000
_cell.length_c   1.000
_cell.angle_alpha   90.00
_cell.angle_beta   90.00
_cell.angle_gamma   90.00
#
_symmetry.space_group_name_H-M   'P 1'
#
loop_
_entity.id
_entity.type
_entity.pdbx_description
1 polymer ?
#
loop_
_entity_poly.entity_id
_entity_poly.type
_entity_poly.pdbx_seq_one_letter_code
_entity_poly.pdbx_strand_id
1 'polypeptide(L)'
;MINAFRKHGMKVTWVNWGLTNYDLLTIPPAFKSGFSGGSDLANETFGSDMGTIQENGTTIEVGQKLMRGAWNAEPWGVLGTMKDEGLAAGTDFLFHKNRLSGLWGPQTPYGQWLQENEITTIFFGGVNADQCVWSTFIDAYFKGKAPSPVSHLEETSLIILAYLGYDVVYVDDISATTSPEYASDMVRYNANGDGNSTSIIAALDSSACKTNST
;
A
#
# COMPACT_ATOMS: atom_id res chain seq x y z
N MET A 1 -2.06 -0.55 15.76
CA MET A 1 -1.14 0.31 14.99
C MET A 1 -1.81 1.58 14.46
N ILE A 2 -2.88 1.49 13.65
CA ILE A 2 -3.59 2.66 13.06
C ILE A 2 -3.88 3.75 14.10
N ASN A 3 -4.56 3.41 15.21
CA ASN A 3 -4.89 4.39 16.25
C ASN A 3 -3.66 5.03 16.91
N ALA A 4 -2.57 4.29 17.07
CA ALA A 4 -1.33 4.83 17.62
C ALA A 4 -0.70 5.83 16.65
N PHE A 5 -0.66 5.53 15.35
CA PHE A 5 -0.15 6.44 14.33
C PHE A 5 -0.97 7.73 14.28
N ARG A 6 -2.30 7.62 14.27
CA ARG A 6 -3.21 8.78 14.34
C ARG A 6 -2.98 9.63 15.59
N LYS A 7 -2.85 9.00 16.77
CA LYS A 7 -2.56 9.67 18.05
C LYS A 7 -1.28 10.50 18.00
N HIS A 8 -0.27 10.04 17.26
CA HIS A 8 1.03 10.70 17.09
C HIS A 8 1.10 11.61 15.85
N GLY A 9 -0.05 11.93 15.23
CA GLY A 9 -0.13 12.83 14.07
C GLY A 9 0.45 12.25 12.78
N MET A 10 0.83 10.97 12.78
CA MET A 10 1.29 10.27 11.58
C MET A 10 0.11 10.04 10.64
N LYS A 11 0.38 10.15 9.33
CA LYS A 11 -0.63 9.90 8.31
C LYS A 11 -0.80 8.40 8.07
N VAL A 12 -2.04 7.97 7.88
CA VAL A 12 -2.37 6.58 7.53
C VAL A 12 -2.82 6.55 6.08
N THR A 13 -2.18 5.74 5.25
CA THR A 13 -2.51 5.62 3.83
C THR A 13 -3.10 4.25 3.53
N TRP A 14 -4.29 4.26 2.92
CA TRP A 14 -4.99 3.07 2.46
C TRP A 14 -4.70 2.89 0.98
N VAL A 15 -3.95 1.84 0.63
CA VAL A 15 -3.55 1.58 -0.75
C VAL A 15 -4.30 0.36 -1.25
N ASN A 16 -5.52 0.58 -1.71
CA ASN A 16 -6.46 -0.49 -2.07
C ASN A 16 -6.53 -0.69 -3.57
N TRP A 17 -6.90 -1.90 -3.99
CA TRP A 17 -7.34 -2.11 -5.36
C TRP A 17 -8.50 -1.16 -5.70
N GLY A 18 -8.53 -0.68 -6.94
CA GLY A 18 -9.58 0.23 -7.38
C GLY A 18 -9.45 0.53 -8.85
N LEU A 19 -9.59 -0.52 -9.65
CA LEU A 19 -9.48 -0.47 -11.10
C LEU A 19 -10.64 0.34 -11.70
N THR A 20 -10.32 1.03 -12.79
CA THR A 20 -11.26 1.67 -13.69
C THR A 20 -11.32 0.91 -15.01
N ASN A 21 -12.35 1.17 -15.82
CA ASN A 21 -12.45 0.58 -17.16
C ASN A 21 -11.23 0.92 -18.03
N TYR A 22 -10.61 2.08 -17.82
CA TYR A 22 -9.38 2.46 -18.50
C TYR A 22 -8.20 1.58 -18.10
N ASP A 23 -8.07 1.24 -16.80
CA ASP A 23 -7.00 0.37 -16.32
C ASP A 23 -7.04 -1.00 -17.00
N LEU A 24 -8.25 -1.54 -17.21
CA LEU A 24 -8.45 -2.85 -17.87
C LEU A 24 -7.88 -2.89 -19.30
N LEU A 25 -7.77 -1.74 -19.98
CA LEU A 25 -7.19 -1.63 -21.33
C LEU A 25 -5.66 -1.75 -21.31
N THR A 26 -5.02 -1.41 -20.20
CA THR A 26 -3.55 -1.32 -20.09
C THR A 26 -2.93 -2.44 -19.27
N ILE A 27 -3.75 -3.24 -18.57
CA ILE A 27 -3.25 -4.37 -17.78
C ILE A 27 -2.65 -5.44 -18.70
N PRO A 28 -1.39 -5.85 -18.47
CA PRO A 28 -0.74 -6.91 -19.25
C PRO A 28 -1.51 -8.24 -19.18
N PRO A 29 -1.60 -9.02 -20.28
CA PRO A 29 -2.29 -10.30 -20.30
C PRO A 29 -1.79 -11.30 -19.25
N ALA A 30 -0.47 -11.37 -19.01
CA ALA A 30 0.10 -12.22 -17.98
C ALA A 30 -0.39 -11.85 -16.57
N PHE A 31 -0.61 -10.56 -16.32
CA PHE A 31 -1.14 -10.09 -15.05
C PHE A 31 -2.63 -10.42 -14.90
N LYS A 32 -3.42 -10.31 -15.98
CA LYS A 32 -4.82 -10.78 -15.98
C LYS A 32 -4.91 -12.28 -15.68
N SER A 33 -4.04 -13.07 -16.29
CA SER A 33 -3.97 -14.52 -16.08
C SER A 33 -3.72 -14.87 -14.61
N GLY A 34 -2.79 -14.18 -13.93
CA GLY A 34 -2.51 -14.38 -12.50
C GLY A 34 -3.69 -14.07 -11.56
N PHE A 35 -4.69 -13.33 -12.04
CA PHE A 35 -5.92 -13.01 -11.30
C PHE A 35 -7.14 -13.71 -11.92
N SER A 36 -6.94 -14.75 -12.72
CA SER A 36 -8.04 -15.55 -13.25
C SER A 36 -8.46 -16.67 -12.29
N GLY A 37 -9.75 -17.02 -12.28
CA GLY A 37 -10.32 -18.06 -11.41
C GLY A 37 -10.38 -19.47 -12.00
N GLY A 38 -10.08 -19.63 -13.30
CA GLY A 38 -10.36 -20.88 -14.02
C GLY A 38 -9.73 -20.94 -15.40
N SER A 39 -10.30 -21.77 -16.27
CA SER A 39 -9.78 -22.00 -17.62
C SER A 39 -10.09 -20.86 -18.60
N ASP A 40 -11.06 -19.99 -18.29
CA ASP A 40 -11.41 -18.84 -19.11
C ASP A 40 -10.67 -17.58 -18.64
N LEU A 41 -9.37 -17.53 -18.98
CA LEU A 41 -8.46 -16.43 -18.63
C LEU A 41 -8.94 -15.05 -19.12
N ALA A 42 -9.75 -15.03 -20.18
CA ALA A 42 -10.22 -13.80 -20.80
C ALA A 42 -11.43 -13.21 -20.06
N ASN A 43 -12.32 -14.07 -19.55
CA ASN A 43 -13.59 -13.64 -18.97
C ASN A 43 -13.65 -13.73 -17.44
N GLU A 44 -12.76 -14.48 -16.79
CA GLU A 44 -12.78 -14.71 -15.32
C GLU A 44 -11.66 -13.95 -14.59
N THR A 45 -11.37 -12.71 -14.98
CA THR A 45 -10.24 -11.91 -14.47
C THR A 45 -10.68 -10.55 -13.90
N PHE A 46 -9.77 -9.58 -13.76
CA PHE A 46 -10.09 -8.21 -13.37
C PHE A 46 -11.29 -7.64 -14.13
N GLY A 47 -12.22 -7.03 -13.40
CA GLY A 47 -13.45 -6.45 -13.96
C GLY A 47 -14.56 -7.46 -14.27
N SER A 48 -14.33 -8.78 -14.15
CA SER A 48 -15.40 -9.76 -14.26
C SER A 48 -16.35 -9.64 -13.07
N ASP A 49 -17.63 -9.91 -13.29
CA ASP A 49 -18.60 -10.01 -12.20
C ASP A 49 -18.27 -11.20 -11.30
N MET A 50 -18.23 -10.97 -9.99
CA MET A 50 -18.00 -12.00 -8.97
C MET A 50 -19.31 -12.57 -8.39
N GLY A 51 -20.46 -12.05 -8.82
CA GLY A 51 -21.77 -12.52 -8.39
C GLY A 51 -22.07 -12.16 -6.93
N THR A 52 -22.74 -13.09 -6.23
CA THR A 52 -23.21 -12.88 -4.86
C THR A 52 -22.62 -13.88 -3.87
N ILE A 53 -22.50 -13.44 -2.62
CA ILE A 53 -22.17 -14.31 -1.48
C ILE A 53 -23.25 -14.22 -0.41
N GLN A 54 -23.32 -15.26 0.43
CA GLN A 54 -24.21 -15.30 1.60
C GLN A 54 -23.37 -15.11 2.86
N GLU A 55 -23.64 -14.05 3.63
CA GLU A 55 -22.98 -13.79 4.89
C GLU A 55 -24.02 -13.38 5.95
N ASN A 56 -24.02 -14.05 7.10
CA ASN A 56 -24.96 -13.80 8.21
C ASN A 56 -26.45 -13.75 7.78
N GLY A 57 -26.84 -14.59 6.82
CA GLY A 57 -28.21 -14.65 6.29
C GLY A 57 -28.58 -13.51 5.34
N THR A 58 -27.61 -12.70 4.91
CA THR A 58 -27.79 -11.62 3.93
C THR A 58 -27.08 -11.96 2.62
N THR A 59 -27.75 -11.71 1.50
CA THR A 59 -27.14 -11.75 0.17
C THR A 59 -26.34 -10.47 -0.05
N ILE A 60 -25.05 -10.60 -0.37
CA ILE A 60 -24.16 -9.48 -0.68
C ILE A 60 -23.78 -9.57 -2.16
N GLU A 61 -24.01 -8.48 -2.89
CA GLU A 61 -23.48 -8.28 -4.24
C GLU A 61 -21.98 -7.98 -4.16
N VAL A 62 -21.15 -8.92 -4.61
CA VAL A 62 -19.69 -8.79 -4.55
C VAL A 62 -19.18 -7.78 -5.58
N GLY A 63 -19.89 -7.69 -6.71
CA GLY A 63 -19.60 -6.78 -7.81
C GLY A 63 -18.39 -7.19 -8.64
N GLN A 64 -17.92 -6.27 -9.47
CA GLN A 64 -16.83 -6.54 -10.39
C GLN A 64 -15.47 -6.67 -9.67
N LYS A 65 -14.68 -7.66 -10.06
CA LYS A 65 -13.41 -8.01 -9.43
C LYS A 65 -12.42 -6.85 -9.43
N LEU A 66 -12.10 -6.38 -8.23
CA LEU A 66 -11.11 -5.36 -7.87
C LEU A 66 -11.34 -3.99 -8.53
N MET A 67 -12.57 -3.75 -8.98
CA MET A 67 -13.01 -2.47 -9.54
C MET A 67 -13.32 -1.48 -8.43
N ARG A 68 -13.06 -0.20 -8.70
CA ARG A 68 -13.32 0.88 -7.74
C ARG A 68 -14.80 0.91 -7.34
N GLY A 69 -15.06 0.96 -6.03
CA GLY A 69 -16.41 0.98 -5.47
C GLY A 69 -17.11 -0.38 -5.43
N ALA A 70 -16.48 -1.46 -5.91
CA ALA A 70 -16.99 -2.80 -5.69
C ALA A 70 -16.70 -3.26 -4.26
N TRP A 71 -17.61 -4.07 -3.69
CA TRP A 71 -17.50 -4.58 -2.32
C TRP A 71 -16.17 -5.29 -2.08
N ASN A 72 -15.72 -6.09 -3.06
CA ASN A 72 -14.48 -6.87 -2.97
C ASN A 72 -13.18 -6.01 -3.06
N ALA A 73 -13.28 -4.72 -3.36
CA ALA A 73 -12.14 -3.81 -3.41
C ALA A 73 -11.96 -2.99 -2.11
N GLU A 74 -12.93 -3.04 -1.20
CA GLU A 74 -12.90 -2.31 0.07
C GLU A 74 -12.10 -3.06 1.15
N PRO A 75 -11.53 -2.35 2.15
CA PRO A 75 -10.91 -3.01 3.28
C PRO A 75 -11.91 -3.88 4.05
N TRP A 76 -11.46 -5.06 4.46
CA TRP A 76 -12.33 -6.05 5.10
C TRP A 76 -12.67 -5.71 6.56
N GLY A 77 -13.91 -5.97 6.93
CA GLY A 77 -14.39 -5.91 8.32
C GLY A 77 -14.18 -4.53 8.97
N VAL A 78 -13.67 -4.54 10.21
CA VAL A 78 -13.43 -3.32 11.00
C VAL A 78 -12.49 -2.32 10.30
N LEU A 79 -11.61 -2.79 9.41
CA LEU A 79 -10.69 -1.92 8.69
C LEU A 79 -11.42 -0.96 7.74
N GLY A 80 -12.57 -1.39 7.17
CA GLY A 80 -13.39 -0.53 6.32
C GLY A 80 -13.96 0.64 7.13
N THR A 81 -14.54 0.36 8.29
CA THR A 81 -15.03 1.39 9.22
C THR A 81 -13.90 2.32 9.68
N MET A 82 -12.76 1.76 10.07
CA MET A 82 -11.61 2.56 10.49
C MET A 82 -11.12 3.47 9.36
N LYS A 83 -11.06 2.97 8.11
CA LYS A 83 -10.72 3.80 6.95
C LYS A 83 -11.67 4.97 6.83
N ASP A 84 -12.98 4.72 6.80
CA ASP A 84 -13.98 5.76 6.58
C ASP A 84 -13.94 6.84 7.68
N GLU A 85 -13.79 6.44 8.94
CA GLU A 85 -13.60 7.36 10.08
C GLU A 85 -12.34 8.22 9.93
N GLY A 86 -11.23 7.62 9.51
CA GLY A 86 -9.96 8.31 9.32
C GLY A 86 -9.99 9.29 8.15
N LEU A 87 -10.67 8.93 7.06
CA LEU A 87 -10.89 9.80 5.91
C LEU A 87 -11.73 11.02 6.31
N ALA A 88 -12.84 10.79 7.04
CA ALA A 88 -13.69 11.85 7.55
C ALA A 88 -12.95 12.79 8.53
N ALA A 89 -12.01 12.25 9.31
CA ALA A 89 -11.18 13.01 10.24
C ALA A 89 -9.98 13.71 9.58
N GLY A 90 -9.67 13.44 8.31
CA GLY A 90 -8.48 13.97 7.62
C GLY A 90 -7.15 13.42 8.15
N THR A 91 -7.18 12.34 8.94
CA THR A 91 -5.98 11.64 9.41
C THR A 91 -5.46 10.62 8.40
N ASP A 92 -6.36 10.17 7.52
CA ASP A 92 -6.10 9.10 6.58
C ASP A 92 -6.34 9.52 5.13
N PHE A 93 -5.73 8.79 4.20
CA PHE A 93 -5.82 9.05 2.76
C PHE A 93 -5.98 7.74 1.98
N LEU A 94 -6.93 7.71 1.05
CA LEU A 94 -7.20 6.54 0.20
C LEU A 94 -6.59 6.73 -1.18
N PHE A 95 -5.80 5.75 -1.61
CA PHE A 95 -5.20 5.67 -2.93
C PHE A 95 -5.60 4.36 -3.60
N HIS A 96 -6.11 4.46 -4.82
CA HIS A 96 -6.42 3.29 -5.63
C HIS A 96 -5.20 2.85 -6.44
N LYS A 97 -4.78 1.61 -6.25
CA LYS A 97 -3.77 0.95 -7.07
C LYS A 97 -4.42 0.12 -8.17
N ASN A 98 -3.75 0.08 -9.30
CA ASN A 98 -4.13 -0.69 -10.48
C ASN A 98 -3.09 -1.75 -10.87
N ARG A 99 -2.06 -1.93 -10.05
CA ARG A 99 -1.06 -3.02 -10.11
C ARG A 99 -0.83 -3.56 -8.69
N LEU A 100 0.08 -4.52 -8.54
CA LEU A 100 0.46 -5.03 -7.21
C LEU A 100 0.97 -3.90 -6.32
N SER A 101 1.95 -3.15 -6.82
CA SER A 101 2.55 -2.01 -6.14
C SER A 101 1.68 -0.76 -6.26
N GLY A 102 1.50 -0.06 -5.15
CA GLY A 102 0.91 1.29 -5.13
C GLY A 102 1.80 2.36 -5.75
N LEU A 103 3.06 2.04 -6.04
CA LEU A 103 4.09 2.95 -6.52
C LEU A 103 4.63 2.58 -7.90
N TRP A 104 4.05 1.59 -8.58
CA TRP A 104 4.56 1.07 -9.86
C TRP A 104 4.76 2.15 -10.94
N GLY A 105 5.63 1.86 -11.91
CA GLY A 105 5.85 2.75 -13.07
C GLY A 105 6.52 4.07 -12.67
N PRO A 106 6.51 5.11 -13.52
CA PRO A 106 7.15 6.38 -13.19
C PRO A 106 6.42 7.16 -12.09
N GLN A 107 5.09 7.18 -12.14
CA GLN A 107 4.26 8.01 -11.26
C GLN A 107 2.90 7.38 -11.00
N THR A 108 2.47 7.41 -9.74
CA THR A 108 1.12 7.02 -9.30
C THR A 108 0.55 8.13 -8.41
N PRO A 109 -0.78 8.19 -8.19
CA PRO A 109 -1.37 9.15 -7.26
C PRO A 109 -0.79 9.04 -5.84
N TYR A 110 -0.51 7.81 -5.39
CA TYR A 110 0.13 7.58 -4.09
C TYR A 110 1.57 8.13 -4.07
N GLY A 111 2.36 7.84 -5.10
CA GLY A 111 3.73 8.34 -5.21
C GLY A 111 3.81 9.87 -5.30
N GLN A 112 2.88 10.50 -6.02
CA GLN A 112 2.76 11.96 -6.06
C GLN A 112 2.49 12.54 -4.68
N TRP A 113 1.50 12.00 -3.98
CA TRP A 113 1.15 12.48 -2.66
C TRP A 113 2.30 12.33 -1.66
N LEU A 114 3.03 11.20 -1.69
CA LEU A 114 4.20 11.01 -0.84
C LEU A 114 5.28 12.07 -1.08
N GLN A 115 5.53 12.42 -2.35
CA GLN A 115 6.52 13.44 -2.72
C GLN A 115 6.06 14.84 -2.31
N GLU A 116 4.81 15.20 -2.61
CA GLU A 116 4.23 16.52 -2.30
C GLU A 116 4.14 16.79 -0.80
N ASN A 117 3.97 15.73 0.01
CA ASN A 117 3.91 15.82 1.47
C ASN A 117 5.26 15.52 2.15
N GLU A 118 6.33 15.42 1.36
CA GLU A 118 7.69 15.20 1.83
C GLU A 118 7.86 14.00 2.78
N ILE A 119 7.08 12.94 2.54
CA ILE A 119 7.18 11.71 3.34
C ILE A 119 8.56 11.10 3.10
N THR A 120 9.25 10.73 4.18
CA THR A 120 10.58 10.11 4.11
C THR A 120 10.58 8.68 4.61
N THR A 121 9.69 8.34 5.53
CA THR A 121 9.66 7.02 6.18
C THR A 121 8.28 6.40 6.04
N ILE A 122 8.22 5.13 5.66
CA ILE A 122 6.96 4.40 5.42
C ILE A 122 7.01 3.06 6.15
N PHE A 123 5.98 2.82 6.98
CA PHE A 123 5.74 1.53 7.61
C PHE A 123 4.73 0.73 6.78
N PHE A 124 5.10 -0.49 6.40
CA PHE A 124 4.32 -1.35 5.53
C PHE A 124 3.64 -2.46 6.32
N GLY A 125 2.32 -2.59 6.10
CA GLY A 125 1.50 -3.70 6.56
C GLY A 125 0.37 -3.98 5.57
N GLY A 126 -0.24 -5.15 5.65
CA GLY A 126 -1.40 -5.52 4.84
C GLY A 126 -1.27 -6.85 4.11
N VAL A 127 -2.01 -6.98 3.00
CA VAL A 127 -2.16 -8.24 2.26
C VAL A 127 -2.07 -8.02 0.74
N ASN A 128 -1.45 -8.91 -0.04
CA ASN A 128 -0.64 -10.05 0.38
C ASN A 128 0.81 -9.61 0.67
N ALA A 129 1.40 -10.12 1.74
CA ALA A 129 2.74 -9.77 2.22
C ALA A 129 3.81 -9.92 1.13
N ASP A 130 3.84 -11.05 0.43
CA ASP A 130 4.79 -11.41 -0.63
C ASP A 130 4.48 -10.80 -2.02
N GLN A 131 3.33 -10.13 -2.16
CA GLN A 131 2.91 -9.55 -3.44
C GLN A 131 2.70 -8.04 -3.32
N CYS A 132 1.52 -7.59 -2.87
CA CYS A 132 1.14 -6.18 -2.88
C CYS A 132 2.01 -5.38 -1.91
N VAL A 133 2.26 -5.93 -0.71
CA VAL A 133 3.10 -5.27 0.30
C VAL A 133 4.55 -5.26 -0.18
N TRP A 134 5.11 -6.42 -0.50
CA TRP A 134 6.51 -6.55 -0.96
C TRP A 134 6.85 -5.73 -2.21
N SER A 135 5.98 -5.75 -3.23
CA SER A 135 6.22 -4.94 -4.43
C SER A 135 6.17 -3.43 -4.16
N THR A 136 5.26 -2.96 -3.30
CA THR A 136 5.22 -1.54 -2.91
C THR A 136 6.44 -1.17 -2.05
N PHE A 137 6.87 -2.07 -1.16
CA PHE A 137 8.06 -1.91 -0.33
C PHE A 137 9.32 -1.75 -1.20
N ILE A 138 9.52 -2.64 -2.18
CA ILE A 138 10.66 -2.56 -3.10
C ILE A 138 10.60 -1.27 -3.93
N ASP A 139 9.44 -0.94 -4.49
CA ASP A 139 9.31 0.29 -5.27
C ASP A 139 9.60 1.53 -4.41
N ALA A 140 9.13 1.58 -3.16
CA ALA A 140 9.46 2.66 -2.24
C ALA A 140 10.96 2.71 -1.92
N TYR A 141 11.60 1.56 -1.68
CA TYR A 141 13.04 1.49 -1.44
C TYR A 141 13.85 2.08 -2.61
N PHE A 142 13.44 1.84 -3.86
CA PHE A 142 14.13 2.38 -5.04
C PHE A 142 13.70 3.78 -5.44
N LYS A 143 12.47 4.19 -5.13
CA LYS A 143 11.94 5.51 -5.43
C LYS A 143 12.42 6.48 -4.38
N GLY A 144 13.58 7.07 -4.63
CA GLY A 144 14.04 8.19 -3.83
C GLY A 144 13.12 9.39 -3.92
N LYS A 145 13.21 10.29 -2.93
CA LYS A 145 12.57 11.61 -3.01
C LYS A 145 13.03 12.26 -4.32
N ALA A 146 12.09 12.56 -5.23
CA ALA A 146 12.40 13.42 -6.36
C ALA A 146 12.98 14.72 -5.79
N PRO A 147 14.11 15.24 -6.30
CA PRO A 147 14.64 16.49 -5.79
C PRO A 147 13.52 17.52 -5.85
N SER A 148 13.26 18.21 -4.74
CA SER A 148 12.49 19.44 -4.82
C SER A 148 13.18 20.33 -5.86
N PRO A 149 12.45 21.13 -6.65
CA PRO A 149 13.09 22.07 -7.55
C PRO A 149 13.86 23.08 -6.70
N VAL A 150 15.13 22.78 -6.40
CA VAL A 150 16.08 23.75 -5.92
C VAL A 150 16.35 24.64 -7.12
N SER A 151 15.67 25.78 -7.15
CA SER A 151 16.02 26.85 -8.07
C SER A 151 17.50 27.16 -7.89
N HIS A 152 18.27 27.07 -8.97
CA HIS A 152 19.70 27.38 -9.07
C HIS A 152 20.65 26.29 -8.61
N LEU A 153 21.02 25.39 -9.52
CA LEU A 153 22.41 24.92 -9.63
C LEU A 153 22.78 24.82 -11.10
N GLU A 154 23.77 25.64 -11.48
CA GLU A 154 24.42 25.64 -12.78
C GLU A 154 25.18 24.33 -13.03
N GLU A 155 25.34 24.02 -14.31
CA GLU A 155 26.04 22.86 -14.85
C GLU A 155 27.45 22.70 -14.25
N THR A 156 27.79 21.49 -13.80
CA THR A 156 29.03 20.78 -14.19
C THR A 156 29.09 19.40 -13.51
N SER A 157 29.12 18.36 -14.36
CA SER A 157 29.80 17.07 -14.21
C SER A 157 29.82 16.36 -12.83
N LEU A 158 29.24 15.15 -12.82
CA LEU A 158 29.15 14.18 -11.72
C LEU A 158 27.95 14.39 -10.78
N ILE A 159 26.74 14.22 -11.31
CA ILE A 159 25.57 14.04 -10.45
C ILE A 159 25.59 12.59 -9.92
N ILE A 160 26.18 12.39 -8.74
CA ILE A 160 25.70 11.34 -7.85
C ILE A 160 24.27 11.77 -7.48
N LEU A 161 23.27 11.36 -8.27
CA LEU A 161 21.89 11.40 -7.81
C LEU A 161 21.83 10.32 -6.74
N ALA A 162 22.16 10.68 -5.51
CA ALA A 162 21.79 9.86 -4.37
C ALA A 162 20.26 9.89 -4.31
N TYR A 163 19.63 9.00 -5.06
CA TYR A 163 18.24 8.62 -4.87
C TYR A 163 18.19 7.93 -3.52
N LEU A 164 18.16 8.71 -2.44
CA LEU A 164 17.85 8.19 -1.11
C LEU A 164 16.37 7.79 -1.21
N GLY A 165 16.13 6.49 -1.39
CA GLY A 165 14.83 5.82 -1.29
C GLY A 165 14.04 6.28 -0.07
N TYR A 166 12.75 5.93 -0.01
CA TYR A 166 12.06 6.03 1.27
C TYR A 166 12.75 5.12 2.31
N ASP A 167 12.85 5.57 3.55
CA ASP A 167 13.16 4.70 4.67
C ASP A 167 11.96 3.77 4.87
N VAL A 168 12.12 2.52 4.46
CA VAL A 168 11.03 1.54 4.47
C VAL A 168 11.16 0.60 5.66
N VAL A 169 10.06 0.37 6.37
CA VAL A 169 9.99 -0.56 7.49
C VAL A 169 8.86 -1.55 7.22
N TYR A 170 9.19 -2.81 7.00
CA TYR A 170 8.19 -3.88 6.96
C TYR A 170 7.71 -4.13 8.41
N VAL A 171 6.44 -4.48 8.58
CA VAL A 171 5.87 -4.78 9.90
C VAL A 171 5.17 -6.13 9.83
N ASP A 172 5.83 -7.16 10.35
CA ASP A 172 5.46 -8.55 10.06
C ASP A 172 4.13 -8.95 10.70
N ASP A 173 3.88 -8.52 11.94
CA ASP A 173 2.68 -8.90 12.71
C ASP A 173 1.39 -8.18 12.28
N ILE A 174 1.49 -7.29 11.29
CA ILE A 174 0.34 -6.67 10.60
C ILE A 174 0.32 -6.99 9.10
N SER A 175 1.09 -7.98 8.67
CA SER A 175 1.19 -8.43 7.29
C SER A 175 0.76 -9.90 7.19
N ALA A 176 0.06 -10.26 6.11
CA ALA A 176 -0.39 -11.64 5.92
C ALA A 176 -0.41 -12.03 4.44
N THR A 177 -0.30 -13.33 4.17
CA THR A 177 -0.46 -13.91 2.84
C THR A 177 -1.05 -15.31 2.92
N THR A 178 -1.67 -15.75 1.83
CA THR A 178 -2.14 -17.13 1.63
C THR A 178 -1.12 -17.99 0.86
N SER A 179 0.00 -17.40 0.44
CA SER A 179 1.12 -18.12 -0.15
C SER A 179 1.75 -19.10 0.85
N PRO A 180 2.48 -20.13 0.38
CA PRO A 180 3.23 -21.01 1.25
C PRO A 180 4.24 -20.27 2.15
N GLU A 181 4.61 -20.88 3.27
CA GLU A 181 5.45 -20.26 4.32
C GLU A 181 6.75 -19.64 3.80
N TYR A 182 7.41 -20.30 2.84
CA TYR A 182 8.65 -19.80 2.24
C TYR A 182 8.50 -18.43 1.56
N ALA A 183 7.29 -18.02 1.16
CA ALA A 183 7.04 -16.70 0.61
C ALA A 183 7.13 -15.63 1.71
N SER A 184 6.58 -15.91 2.89
CA SER A 184 6.73 -15.03 4.07
C SER A 184 8.18 -14.98 4.54
N ASP A 185 8.89 -16.11 4.53
CA ASP A 185 10.32 -16.15 4.89
C ASP A 185 11.17 -15.32 3.93
N MET A 186 10.86 -15.35 2.63
CA MET A 186 11.50 -14.50 1.64
C MET A 186 11.29 -13.01 1.94
N VAL A 187 10.06 -12.60 2.27
CA VAL A 187 9.77 -11.21 2.63
C VAL A 187 10.56 -10.81 3.87
N ARG A 188 10.48 -11.59 4.95
CA ARG A 188 11.18 -11.30 6.21
C ARG A 188 12.68 -11.22 6.01
N TYR A 189 13.26 -12.16 5.27
CA TYR A 189 14.70 -12.20 5.02
C TYR A 189 15.16 -10.96 4.25
N ASN A 190 14.48 -10.60 3.16
CA ASN A 190 14.89 -9.47 2.33
C ASN A 190 14.50 -8.10 2.91
N ALA A 191 13.48 -8.05 3.76
CA ALA A 191 13.15 -6.88 4.58
C ALA A 191 14.04 -6.78 5.85
N ASN A 192 15.14 -7.55 5.92
CA ASN A 192 16.11 -7.53 7.02
C ASN A 192 15.51 -7.82 8.41
N GLY A 193 14.42 -8.59 8.48
CA GLY A 193 13.77 -9.02 9.72
C GLY A 193 12.96 -7.94 10.44
N ASP A 194 12.60 -6.86 9.74
CA ASP A 194 12.18 -5.62 10.39
C ASP A 194 10.71 -5.58 10.87
N GLY A 195 10.55 -4.86 12.00
CA GLY A 195 9.31 -4.29 12.55
C GLY A 195 8.31 -5.26 13.22
N ASN A 196 8.11 -5.11 14.54
CA ASN A 196 6.91 -5.59 15.22
C ASN A 196 6.10 -4.40 15.73
N SER A 197 4.77 -4.46 15.59
CA SER A 197 3.87 -3.36 15.97
C SER A 197 4.01 -2.96 17.44
N THR A 198 4.26 -3.91 18.34
CA THR A 198 4.45 -3.66 19.78
C THR A 198 5.65 -2.75 20.01
N SER A 199 6.80 -3.09 19.43
CA SER A 199 8.05 -2.33 19.58
C SER A 199 7.93 -0.94 18.96
N ILE A 200 7.27 -0.83 17.81
CA ILE A 200 7.07 0.45 17.12
C ILE A 200 6.15 1.36 17.94
N ILE A 201 5.03 0.84 18.45
CA ILE A 201 4.09 1.63 19.27
C ILE A 201 4.78 2.11 20.57
N ALA A 202 5.54 1.24 21.24
CA ALA A 202 6.30 1.62 22.42
C ALA A 202 7.34 2.72 22.11
N ALA A 203 8.02 2.63 20.97
CA ALA A 203 8.98 3.64 20.52
C ALA A 203 8.29 5.00 20.26
N LEU A 204 7.12 5.01 19.63
CA LEU A 204 6.33 6.24 19.40
C LEU A 204 5.91 6.91 20.71
N ASP A 205 5.39 6.14 21.67
CA ASP A 205 4.98 6.70 22.96
C ASP A 205 6.19 7.24 23.76
N SER A 206 7.36 6.59 23.67
CA SER A 206 8.58 7.05 24.35
C SER A 206 9.22 8.30 23.72
N SER A 207 9.07 8.50 22.41
CA SER A 207 9.62 9.65 21.69
C SER A 207 8.78 10.91 21.93
N ALA A 208 7.46 10.80 22.02
CA ALA A 208 6.58 11.90 22.42
C ALA A 208 6.85 12.43 23.84
N CYS A 209 7.37 11.58 24.74
CA CYS A 209 7.73 12.00 26.10
C CYS A 209 8.98 12.90 26.14
N LYS A 210 9.84 12.85 25.12
CA LYS A 210 11.10 13.62 25.07
C LYS A 210 10.93 15.04 24.51
N THR A 211 9.85 15.30 23.76
CA THR A 211 9.59 16.61 23.14
C THR A 211 8.88 17.61 24.06
N ASN A 212 8.36 17.16 25.21
CA ASN A 212 7.64 18.01 26.17
C ASN A 212 8.53 18.50 27.34
N SER A 213 9.86 18.34 27.24
CA SER A 213 10.82 18.65 28.32
C SER A 213 11.82 19.77 27.98
N THR A 214 11.46 20.69 27.10
CA THR A 214 12.23 21.92 26.77
C THR A 214 11.32 23.13 26.81
#